data_AF-A0A4P8PVL7-F1
#
_entry.id   AF-A0A4P8PVL7-F1
#
_cell.length_a   1.000
_cell.length_b   1.000
_cell.length_c   1.000
_cell.angle_alpha   90.00
_cell.angle_beta   90.00
_cell.angle_gamma   90.00
#
_symmetry.space_group_name_H-M   'P 1'
#
loop_
_entity.id
_entity.type
_entity.pdbx_description
1 polymer ?
#
loop_
_entity_poly.entity_id
_entity_poly.type
_entity_poly.pdbx_seq_one_letter_code
_entity_poly.pdbx_strand_id
1 'polypeptide(L)'
;MTGTPPTRPLGVDASEPPPGSVVTFVVWFAGLIAAMLALILAPPSTGLAVVSALLTCVGAGLAAAGVVRTLRENRGRRVPWLGRPPVRPRRWDYLSGTGVPVTVYGAGVFGRAVGGATTGVVLPLALGAVLVLAMTAAQARHNRRVDAA
;
A
#
# COMPACT_ATOMS: atom_id res chain seq x y z
N MET A 1 -36.42 -31.30 26.64
CA MET A 1 -35.32 -31.00 25.70
C MET A 1 -35.66 -29.73 24.96
N THR A 2 -35.31 -28.56 25.50
CA THR A 2 -35.59 -27.25 24.90
C THR A 2 -34.39 -26.81 24.08
N GLY A 3 -34.42 -27.09 22.77
CA GLY A 3 -33.42 -26.60 21.84
C GLY A 3 -33.56 -25.08 21.66
N THR A 4 -32.46 -24.36 21.81
CA THR A 4 -32.41 -22.94 21.48
C THR A 4 -32.65 -22.76 19.97
N PRO A 5 -33.47 -21.78 19.54
CA PRO A 5 -33.73 -21.56 18.13
C PRO A 5 -32.44 -21.14 17.40
N PRO A 6 -32.28 -21.51 16.12
CA PRO A 6 -31.07 -21.23 15.36
C PRO A 6 -30.84 -19.73 15.27
N THR A 7 -29.64 -19.29 15.66
CA THR A 7 -29.20 -17.91 15.56
C THR A 7 -29.12 -17.52 14.08
N ARG A 8 -30.08 -16.70 13.64
CA ARG A 8 -29.98 -15.99 12.36
C ARG A 8 -28.66 -15.20 12.37
N PRO A 9 -27.80 -15.30 11.33
CA PRO A 9 -26.61 -14.46 11.28
C PRO A 9 -27.11 -13.01 11.31
N LEU A 10 -26.64 -12.26 12.31
CA LEU A 10 -26.84 -10.82 12.38
C LEU A 10 -26.39 -10.26 11.03
N GLY A 11 -27.35 -9.76 10.24
CA GLY A 11 -27.03 -8.93 9.10
C GLY A 11 -26.17 -7.82 9.65
N VAL A 12 -24.90 -7.81 9.27
CA VAL A 12 -24.02 -6.69 9.57
C VAL A 12 -24.61 -5.55 8.76
N ASP A 13 -25.50 -4.79 9.41
CA ASP A 13 -25.92 -3.50 8.91
C ASP A 13 -24.64 -2.78 8.50
N ALA A 14 -24.64 -2.26 7.28
CA ALA A 14 -23.62 -1.35 6.78
C ALA A 14 -23.72 -0.04 7.56
N SER A 15 -23.48 -0.12 8.87
CA SER A 15 -23.34 0.99 9.78
C SER A 15 -22.20 1.84 9.24
N GLU A 16 -22.46 3.14 9.14
CA GLU A 16 -21.45 4.14 8.82
C GLU A 16 -20.17 3.85 9.60
N PRO A 17 -19.00 4.03 8.97
CA PRO A 17 -17.75 3.68 9.61
C PRO A 17 -17.64 4.43 10.94
N PRO A 18 -17.19 3.79 12.02
CA PRO A 18 -17.03 4.46 13.30
C PRO A 18 -16.17 5.71 13.09
N PRO A 19 -16.54 6.87 13.67
CA PRO A 19 -15.89 8.16 13.42
C PRO A 19 -14.38 8.13 13.67
N GLY A 20 -13.89 7.21 14.51
CA GLY A 20 -12.47 6.97 14.73
C GLY A 20 -11.68 6.57 13.48
N SER A 21 -12.29 5.90 12.49
CA SER A 21 -11.56 5.41 11.31
C SER A 21 -11.05 6.51 10.38
N VAL A 22 -11.79 7.62 10.25
CA VAL A 22 -11.39 8.77 9.43
C VAL A 22 -10.36 9.61 10.18
N VAL A 23 -10.55 9.84 11.47
CA VAL A 23 -9.59 10.59 12.31
C VAL A 23 -8.25 9.87 12.35
N THR A 24 -8.23 8.54 12.56
CA THR A 24 -6.99 7.75 12.52
C THR A 24 -6.31 7.84 11.16
N PHE A 25 -7.06 7.77 10.06
CA PHE A 25 -6.49 7.93 8.71
C PHE A 25 -5.86 9.32 8.51
N VAL A 26 -6.58 10.39 8.89
CA VAL A 26 -6.11 11.77 8.72
C VAL A 26 -4.86 12.03 9.56
N VAL A 27 -4.85 11.61 10.83
CA VAL A 27 -3.68 11.77 11.72
C VAL A 27 -2.49 10.98 11.18
N TRP A 28 -2.70 9.73 10.77
CA TRP A 28 -1.66 8.90 10.17
C TRP A 28 -1.09 9.52 8.89
N PHE A 29 -1.97 10.00 8.00
CA PHE A 29 -1.58 10.59 6.72
C PHE A 29 -0.82 11.91 6.94
N ALA A 30 -1.30 12.77 7.84
CA ALA A 30 -0.62 14.01 8.20
C ALA A 30 0.77 13.76 8.77
N GLY A 31 0.91 12.78 9.67
CA GLY A 31 2.21 12.38 10.22
C GLY A 31 3.18 11.87 9.16
N LEU A 32 2.69 11.08 8.20
CA LEU A 32 3.48 10.60 7.07
C LEU A 32 3.96 11.77 6.19
N ILE A 33 3.08 12.71 5.84
CA ILE A 33 3.46 13.89 5.04
C ILE A 33 4.46 14.77 5.80
N ALA A 34 4.28 14.97 7.11
CA ALA A 34 5.22 15.74 7.93
C ALA A 34 6.61 15.10 7.99
N ALA A 35 6.68 13.78 8.22
CA ALA A 35 7.93 13.03 8.22
C ALA A 35 8.62 13.07 6.85
N MET A 36 7.84 12.97 5.77
CA MET A 36 8.32 13.16 4.42
C MET A 36 8.88 14.58 4.23
N LEU A 37 8.15 15.64 4.54
CA LEU A 37 8.68 17.00 4.36
C LEU A 37 9.97 17.24 5.15
N ALA A 38 10.05 16.75 6.39
CA ALA A 38 11.25 16.83 7.21
C ALA A 38 12.48 16.20 6.53
N LEU A 39 12.32 15.03 5.91
CA LEU A 39 13.40 14.32 5.21
C LEU A 39 13.82 14.98 3.88
N ILE A 40 12.93 15.74 3.22
CA ILE A 40 13.28 16.52 2.01
C ILE A 40 14.18 17.69 2.42
N LEU A 41 13.75 18.41 3.45
CA LEU A 41 14.37 19.64 3.93
C LEU A 41 15.69 19.37 4.67
N ALA A 42 15.90 18.15 5.16
CA ALA A 42 17.13 17.75 5.81
C ALA A 42 18.35 17.93 4.88
N PRO A 43 19.52 18.34 5.40
CA PRO A 43 20.74 18.36 4.61
C PRO A 43 21.15 16.95 4.18
N PRO A 44 21.70 16.79 2.96
CA PRO A 44 22.16 15.49 2.48
C PRO A 44 23.29 14.97 3.38
N SER A 45 23.18 13.72 3.81
CA SER A 45 24.17 13.06 4.66
C SER A 45 24.12 11.54 4.45
N THR A 46 25.19 10.85 4.83
CA THR A 46 25.25 9.38 4.78
C THR A 46 24.16 8.74 5.62
N GLY A 47 23.87 9.29 6.82
CA GLY A 47 22.78 8.83 7.66
C GLY A 47 21.42 8.95 6.98
N LEU A 48 21.17 10.07 6.28
CA LEU A 48 19.95 10.26 5.51
C LEU A 48 19.83 9.25 4.36
N ALA A 49 20.94 8.94 3.67
CA ALA A 49 20.97 7.91 2.64
C ALA A 49 20.61 6.52 3.20
N VAL A 50 21.19 6.11 4.34
CA VAL A 50 20.87 4.81 4.96
C VAL A 50 19.40 4.73 5.37
N VAL A 51 18.88 5.75 6.05
CA VAL A 51 17.48 5.78 6.51
C VAL A 51 16.51 5.75 5.32
N SER A 52 16.76 6.55 4.29
CA SER A 52 15.92 6.59 3.09
C SER A 52 15.95 5.29 2.28
N ALA A 53 17.11 4.63 2.20
CA ALA A 53 17.21 3.29 1.60
C ALA A 53 16.35 2.26 2.37
N LEU A 54 16.44 2.25 3.70
CA LEU A 54 15.62 1.36 4.54
C LEU A 54 14.13 1.63 4.38
N LEU A 55 13.72 2.90 4.41
CA LEU A 55 12.33 3.29 4.15
C LEU A 55 11.85 2.82 2.78
N THR A 56 12.69 2.94 1.75
CA THR A 56 12.38 2.47 0.40
C THR A 56 12.06 0.98 0.39
N CYS A 57 12.91 0.17 1.03
CA CYS A 57 12.74 -1.29 1.14
C CYS A 57 11.50 -1.66 1.95
N VAL A 58 11.27 -1.00 3.09
CA VAL A 58 10.08 -1.24 3.94
C VAL A 58 8.81 -0.89 3.19
N GLY A 59 8.76 0.27 2.53
CA GLY A 59 7.63 0.67 1.71
C GLY A 59 7.33 -0.37 0.61
N ALA A 60 8.38 -0.88 -0.04
CA ALA A 60 8.22 -1.83 -1.14
C ALA A 60 7.66 -3.16 -0.62
N GLY A 61 8.13 -3.60 0.55
CA GLY A 61 7.59 -4.75 1.27
C GLY A 61 6.12 -4.59 1.64
N LEU A 62 5.73 -3.43 2.18
CA LEU A 62 4.33 -3.12 2.53
C LEU A 62 3.43 -3.10 1.28
N ALA A 63 3.89 -2.49 0.20
CA ALA A 63 3.20 -2.43 -1.07
C ALA A 63 2.98 -3.85 -1.64
N ALA A 64 4.03 -4.68 -1.66
CA ALA A 64 3.94 -6.07 -2.09
C ALA A 64 3.01 -6.90 -1.20
N ALA A 65 3.09 -6.73 0.13
CA ALA A 65 2.22 -7.41 1.08
C ALA A 65 0.74 -7.04 0.86
N GLY A 66 0.43 -5.77 0.60
CA GLY A 66 -0.93 -5.30 0.28
C GLY A 66 -1.47 -5.95 -1.00
N VAL A 67 -0.66 -6.06 -2.05
CA VAL A 67 -1.05 -6.73 -3.30
C VAL A 67 -1.23 -8.23 -3.09
N VAL A 68 -0.27 -8.92 -2.48
CA VAL A 68 -0.36 -10.36 -2.20
C VAL A 68 -1.60 -10.67 -1.37
N ARG A 69 -1.89 -9.84 -0.37
CA ARG A 69 -3.10 -9.95 0.43
C ARG A 69 -4.36 -9.79 -0.41
N THR A 70 -4.45 -8.73 -1.21
CA THR A 70 -5.60 -8.46 -2.09
C THR A 70 -5.85 -9.63 -3.04
N LEU A 71 -4.80 -10.17 -3.66
CA LEU A 71 -4.91 -11.33 -4.55
C LEU A 71 -5.32 -12.61 -3.80
N ARG A 72 -4.83 -12.82 -2.57
CA ARG A 72 -5.24 -13.96 -1.72
C ARG A 72 -6.71 -13.87 -1.32
N GLU A 73 -7.18 -12.69 -0.94
CA GLU A 73 -8.57 -12.43 -0.56
C GLU A 73 -9.54 -12.60 -1.76
N ASN A 74 -9.03 -12.45 -2.99
CA ASN A 74 -9.78 -12.62 -4.23
C ASN A 74 -9.42 -13.91 -5.00
N ARG A 75 -8.98 -14.98 -4.31
CA ARG A 75 -8.77 -16.29 -4.95
C ARG A 75 -10.07 -16.83 -5.56
N GLY A 76 -9.97 -17.35 -6.78
CA GLY A 76 -11.11 -17.84 -7.55
C GLY A 76 -11.99 -16.74 -8.14
N ARG A 77 -11.61 -15.46 -8.00
CA ARG A 77 -12.32 -14.33 -8.60
C ARG A 77 -11.33 -13.45 -9.36
N ARG A 78 -11.74 -12.98 -10.54
CA ARG A 78 -10.94 -11.99 -11.28
C ARG A 78 -10.92 -10.66 -10.54
N VAL A 79 -9.74 -10.04 -10.48
CA VAL A 79 -9.58 -8.67 -10.00
C VAL A 79 -9.62 -7.74 -11.21
N PRO A 80 -10.58 -6.79 -11.28
CA PRO A 80 -10.70 -5.89 -12.42
C PRO A 80 -9.47 -4.98 -12.51
N TRP A 81 -9.06 -4.66 -13.74
CA TRP A 81 -7.93 -3.77 -14.01
C TRP A 81 -8.21 -2.33 -13.56
N LEU A 82 -9.47 -1.92 -13.64
CA LEU A 82 -9.96 -0.61 -13.24
C LEU A 82 -11.10 -0.82 -12.26
N GLY A 83 -11.05 -0.12 -11.13
CA GLY A 83 -12.09 -0.16 -10.10
C GLY A 83 -11.72 -0.99 -8.88
N ARG A 84 -12.73 -1.33 -8.07
CA ARG A 84 -12.55 -1.98 -6.77
C ARG A 84 -12.53 -3.50 -6.92
N PRO A 85 -11.70 -4.22 -6.14
CA PRO A 85 -11.73 -5.68 -6.12
C PRO A 85 -13.09 -6.21 -5.64
N PRO A 86 -13.55 -7.38 -6.13
CA PRO A 86 -14.85 -7.95 -5.76
C PRO A 86 -15.01 -8.22 -4.27
N VAL A 87 -13.94 -8.68 -3.62
CA VAL A 87 -13.87 -8.88 -2.17
C VAL A 87 -12.97 -7.80 -1.60
N ARG A 88 -13.55 -6.97 -0.73
CA ARG A 88 -12.83 -5.88 -0.04
C ARG A 88 -13.26 -5.83 1.43
N PRO A 89 -12.64 -6.66 2.30
CA PRO A 89 -12.99 -6.72 3.72
C PRO A 89 -12.71 -5.41 4.46
N ARG A 90 -11.81 -4.57 3.93
CA ARG A 90 -11.34 -3.35 4.57
C ARG A 90 -11.69 -2.12 3.75
N ARG A 91 -12.24 -1.10 4.40
CA ARG A 91 -12.52 0.21 3.76
C ARG A 91 -11.24 0.96 3.40
N TRP A 92 -10.14 0.69 4.10
CA TRP A 92 -8.80 1.21 3.84
C TRP A 92 -7.75 0.10 4.01
N ASP A 93 -6.88 -0.04 3.01
CA ASP A 93 -5.70 -0.89 3.13
C ASP A 93 -4.49 -0.01 3.42
N TYR A 94 -4.10 0.05 4.70
CA TYR A 94 -2.91 0.77 5.09
C TYR A 94 -1.65 0.19 4.46
N LEU A 95 -1.57 -1.11 4.13
CA LEU A 95 -0.37 -1.69 3.51
C LEU A 95 -0.13 -1.10 2.12
N SER A 96 -1.15 -1.12 1.26
CA SER A 96 -1.08 -0.51 -0.07
C SER A 96 -1.01 1.02 -0.01
N GLY A 97 -1.78 1.65 0.89
CA GLY A 97 -1.83 3.10 1.04
C GLY A 97 -0.56 3.72 1.63
N THR A 98 0.19 2.98 2.46
CA THR A 98 1.49 3.41 3.01
C THR A 98 2.64 3.04 2.07
N GLY A 99 2.61 1.83 1.52
CA GLY A 99 3.78 1.21 0.92
C GLY A 99 4.31 1.98 -0.29
N VAL A 100 3.43 2.26 -1.25
CA VAL A 100 3.84 2.95 -2.49
C VAL A 100 4.35 4.36 -2.21
N PRO A 101 3.65 5.23 -1.43
CA PRO A 101 4.18 6.55 -1.08
C PRO A 101 5.53 6.47 -0.38
N VAL A 102 5.67 5.59 0.63
CA VAL A 102 6.93 5.45 1.39
C VAL A 102 8.07 5.00 0.49
N THR A 103 7.83 4.08 -0.45
CA THR A 103 8.85 3.65 -1.40
C THR A 103 9.30 4.76 -2.33
N VAL A 104 8.36 5.43 -3.00
CA VAL A 104 8.67 6.49 -3.96
C VAL A 104 9.38 7.64 -3.25
N TYR A 105 8.89 8.01 -2.08
CA TYR A 105 9.49 9.06 -1.29
C TYR A 105 10.91 8.70 -0.80
N GLY A 106 11.08 7.51 -0.22
CA GLY A 106 12.39 7.02 0.22
C GLY A 106 13.40 7.01 -0.92
N ALA A 107 12.98 6.56 -2.10
CA ALA A 107 13.82 6.55 -3.30
C ALA A 107 14.24 7.96 -3.73
N GLY A 108 13.34 8.94 -3.65
CA GLY A 108 13.66 10.33 -3.97
C GLY A 108 14.68 10.94 -2.99
N VAL A 109 14.49 10.74 -1.69
CA VAL A 109 15.43 11.21 -0.67
C VAL A 109 16.79 10.53 -0.81
N PHE A 110 16.80 9.21 -1.03
CA PHE A 110 18.03 8.45 -1.25
C PHE A 110 18.77 8.96 -2.48
N GLY A 111 18.06 9.09 -3.61
CA GLY A 111 18.62 9.60 -4.85
C GLY A 111 19.23 10.99 -4.67
N ARG A 112 18.54 11.88 -3.94
CA ARG A 112 19.07 13.21 -3.60
C ARG A 112 20.32 13.15 -2.73
N ALA A 113 20.32 12.29 -1.71
CA ALA A 113 21.41 12.17 -0.77
C ALA A 113 22.70 11.62 -1.40
N VAL A 114 22.59 10.72 -2.38
CA VAL A 114 23.73 10.02 -3.01
C VAL A 114 24.15 10.64 -4.34
N GLY A 115 23.20 11.16 -5.12
CA GLY A 115 23.43 11.59 -6.51
C GLY A 115 22.83 12.95 -6.87
N GLY A 116 22.45 13.77 -5.89
CA GLY A 116 21.96 15.12 -6.08
C GLY A 116 20.54 15.23 -6.67
N ALA A 117 20.14 16.43 -7.07
CA ALA A 117 18.75 16.76 -7.42
C ALA A 117 18.19 15.90 -8.57
N THR A 118 18.98 15.68 -9.64
CA THR A 118 18.56 14.86 -10.79
C THR A 118 18.26 13.43 -10.37
N THR A 119 19.16 12.81 -9.60
CA THR A 119 18.98 11.44 -9.10
C THR A 119 17.80 11.35 -8.15
N GLY A 120 17.55 12.41 -7.36
CA GLY A 120 16.38 12.52 -6.50
C GLY A 120 15.03 12.55 -7.23
N VAL A 121 15.01 12.83 -8.54
CA VAL A 121 13.80 12.76 -9.39
C VAL A 121 13.75 11.49 -10.22
N VAL A 122 14.88 11.09 -10.82
CA VAL A 122 14.92 9.93 -11.72
C VAL A 122 14.71 8.62 -10.97
N LEU A 123 15.33 8.45 -9.80
CA LEU A 123 15.24 7.21 -9.03
C LEU A 123 13.80 6.87 -8.58
N PRO A 124 13.01 7.79 -7.98
CA PRO A 124 11.64 7.47 -7.58
C PRO A 124 10.72 7.17 -8.77
N LEU A 125 10.94 7.82 -9.93
CA LEU A 125 10.21 7.52 -11.16
C LEU A 125 10.52 6.12 -11.67
N ALA A 126 11.81 5.76 -11.75
CA ALA A 126 12.24 4.44 -12.17
C ALA A 126 11.70 3.34 -11.24
N LEU A 127 11.81 3.55 -9.92
CA LEU A 127 11.34 2.58 -8.93
C LEU A 127 9.82 2.48 -8.92
N GLY A 128 9.11 3.61 -9.10
CA GLY A 128 7.67 3.65 -9.29
C GLY A 128 7.22 2.86 -10.51
N ALA A 129 7.91 3.03 -11.65
CA ALA A 129 7.62 2.25 -12.85
C ALA A 129 7.83 0.74 -12.63
N VAL A 130 8.92 0.35 -11.96
CA VAL A 130 9.18 -1.06 -11.61
C VAL A 130 8.09 -1.62 -10.70
N LEU A 131 7.66 -0.88 -9.68
CA LEU A 131 6.56 -1.29 -8.80
C LEU A 131 5.25 -1.49 -9.58
N VAL A 132 4.88 -0.53 -10.44
CA VAL A 132 3.68 -0.62 -11.27
C VAL A 132 3.74 -1.86 -12.17
N LEU A 133 4.87 -2.10 -12.83
CA LEU A 133 5.07 -3.29 -13.67
C LEU A 133 4.97 -4.60 -12.85
N ALA A 134 5.59 -4.65 -11.67
CA ALA A 134 5.54 -5.83 -10.82
C ALA A 134 4.12 -6.13 -10.31
N MET A 135 3.39 -5.09 -9.89
CA MET A 135 2.01 -5.23 -9.41
C MET A 135 1.05 -5.65 -10.53
N THR A 136 1.16 -5.03 -11.70
CA THR A 136 0.35 -5.39 -12.87
C THR A 136 0.65 -6.79 -13.37
N ALA A 137 1.92 -7.22 -13.38
CA ALA A 137 2.30 -8.58 -13.69
C ALA A 137 1.74 -9.59 -12.68
N ALA A 138 1.75 -9.27 -11.39
CA ALA A 138 1.15 -10.11 -10.35
C ALA A 138 -0.37 -10.26 -10.55
N GLN A 139 -1.07 -9.17 -10.86
CA GLN A 139 -2.51 -9.19 -11.17
C GLN A 139 -2.80 -9.98 -12.45
N ALA A 140 -2.02 -9.79 -13.51
CA ALA A 140 -2.15 -10.56 -14.75
C ALA A 140 -1.99 -12.06 -14.49
N ARG A 141 -0.96 -12.45 -13.73
CA ARG A 141 -0.69 -13.84 -13.37
C ARG A 141 -1.83 -14.44 -12.53
N HIS A 142 -2.39 -13.68 -11.60
CA HIS A 142 -3.54 -14.10 -10.80
C HIS A 142 -4.77 -14.33 -11.68
N ASN A 143 -5.12 -13.37 -12.54
CA ASN A 143 -6.30 -13.47 -13.39
C ASN A 143 -6.20 -14.66 -14.38
N ARG A 144 -5.03 -14.87 -14.99
CA ARG A 144 -4.80 -16.05 -15.86
C ARG A 144 -4.99 -17.39 -15.12
N ARG A 145 -4.63 -17.45 -13.83
CA ARG A 145 -4.83 -18.66 -13.02
C ARG A 145 -6.29 -18.89 -12.65
N VAL A 146 -7.06 -17.82 -12.49
CA VAL A 146 -8.51 -17.90 -12.26
C VAL A 146 -9.23 -18.37 -13.53
N ASP A 147 -8.75 -17.98 -14.71
CA ASP A 147 -9.36 -18.40 -15.98
C ASP A 147 -9.12 -19.87 -16.34
N ALA A 148 -8.02 -20.42 -15.85
CA ALA A 148 -7.62 -21.80 -16.12
C ALA A 148 -8.20 -22.81 -15.11
N ALA A 149 -8.93 -22.32 -14.10
CA ALA A 149 -9.50 -23.12 -13.01
C ALA A 149 -11.02 -23.20 -13.15
#